data_AF-A0A810MQJ6-F1
#
_entry.id   AF-A0A810MQJ6-F1
#
_cell.length_a   1.000
_cell.length_b   1.000
_cell.length_c   1.000
_cell.angle_alpha   90.00
_cell.angle_beta   90.00
_cell.angle_gamma   90.00
#
_symmetry.space_group_name_H-M   'P 1'
#
loop_
_entity.id
_entity.type
_entity.pdbx_description
1 polymer ?
#
loop_
_entity_poly.entity_id
_entity_poly.type
_entity_poly.pdbx_seq_one_letter_code
_entity_poly.pdbx_strand_id
1 'polypeptide(L)' 'MGAAIPILLLALAGILVGGAWSMYRQGAGRGAVGLVAVLALLAAAGGVLWLLPGDN' A
#
# COMPACT_ATOMS: atom_id res chain seq x y z
N MET A 1 -2.63 19.29 -7.75
CA MET A 1 -1.74 18.11 -7.90
C MET A 1 -2.61 16.84 -8.05
N GLY A 2 -3.51 16.80 -9.06
CA GLY A 2 -4.86 16.21 -8.88
C GLY A 2 -5.11 14.77 -9.32
N ALA A 3 -4.15 14.06 -9.91
CA ALA A 3 -4.36 12.65 -10.35
C ALA A 3 -3.16 11.74 -10.10
N ALA A 4 -1.95 12.29 -9.99
CA ALA A 4 -0.74 11.49 -9.80
C ALA A 4 -0.71 10.80 -8.43
N ILE A 5 -1.26 11.44 -7.40
CA ILE A 5 -1.10 10.96 -6.04
C ILE A 5 -1.92 9.68 -5.74
N PRO A 6 -3.21 9.55 -6.10
CA PRO A 6 -3.91 8.27 -5.96
C PRO A 6 -3.23 7.15 -6.76
N ILE A 7 -2.74 7.45 -7.98
CA ILE A 7 -1.99 6.47 -8.80
C ILE A 7 -0.73 6.00 -8.07
N LEU A 8 0.04 6.93 -7.50
CA LEU A 8 1.26 6.61 -6.74
C LEU A 8 0.95 5.78 -5.49
N LEU A 9 -0.11 6.12 -4.75
CA LEU A 9 -0.52 5.36 -3.56
C LEU A 9 -0.97 3.94 -3.90
N LEU A 10 -1.73 3.77 -4.98
CA LEU A 10 -2.16 2.45 -5.48
C LEU A 10 -0.98 1.63 -6.01
N ALA A 11 -0.07 2.26 -6.77
CA ALA A 11 1.15 1.60 -7.24
C ALA A 11 2.03 1.15 -6.06
N LEU A 12 2.22 2.03 -5.08
CA LEU A 12 2.96 1.73 -3.85
C LEU A 12 2.29 0.59 -3.07
N ALA A 13 0.96 0.58 -2.97
CA ALA A 13 0.23 -0.51 -2.33
C ALA A 13 0.52 -1.85 -3.01
N GLY A 14 0.48 -1.92 -4.35
CA GLY A 14 0.83 -3.13 -5.10
C GLY A 14 2.27 -3.60 -4.85
N ILE A 15 3.23 -2.67 -4.85
CA ILE A 15 4.64 -2.95 -4.55
C ILE A 15 4.79 -3.51 -3.13
N LEU A 16 4.13 -2.89 -2.14
CA LEU A 16 4.20 -3.31 -0.74
C LEU A 16 3.56 -4.68 -0.52
N VAL A 17 2.44 -4.99 -1.19
CA VAL A 17 1.82 -6.34 -1.14
C VAL A 17 2.78 -7.38 -1.72
N GLY A 18 3.38 -7.10 -2.87
CA GLY A 18 4.39 -7.98 -3.47
C GLY A 18 5.62 -8.17 -2.58
N GLY A 19 6.08 -7.09 -1.95
CA GLY A 19 7.17 -7.08 -0.97
C GLY A 19 6.85 -7.92 0.26
N ALA A 20 5.67 -7.74 0.87
CA ALA A 20 5.22 -8.53 2.02
C ALA A 20 5.11 -10.02 1.69
N TRP A 21 4.56 -10.37 0.51
CA TRP A 21 4.48 -11.76 0.05
C TRP A 21 5.86 -12.38 -0.18
N SER A 22 6.77 -11.62 -0.79
CA SER A 22 8.16 -12.02 -1.00
C SER A 22 8.87 -12.26 0.34
N MET A 23 8.74 -11.34 1.29
CA MET A 23 9.28 -11.48 2.65
C MET A 23 8.72 -12.71 3.37
N TYR A 24 7.41 -12.93 3.27
CA TYR A 24 6.76 -14.10 3.84
C TYR A 24 7.34 -15.41 3.28
N ARG A 25 7.52 -15.50 1.96
CA ARG A 25 8.15 -16.66 1.32
C ARG A 25 9.62 -16.83 1.66
N GLN A 26 10.33 -15.75 1.93
CA GLN A 26 11.73 -15.78 2.37
C GLN A 26 11.90 -16.12 3.85
N GLY A 27 10.81 -16.39 4.58
CA GLY A 27 10.86 -16.69 6.01
C GLY A 27 11.25 -15.48 6.87
N ALA A 28 11.02 -14.26 6.38
CA ALA A 28 11.29 -13.04 7.12
C ALA A 28 10.50 -13.01 8.44
N GLY A 29 11.03 -12.28 9.42
CA GLY A 29 10.41 -12.15 10.73
C GLY A 29 8.95 -11.66 10.63
N ARG A 30 8.05 -12.30 11.38
CA ARG A 30 6.60 -12.01 11.35
C ARG A 30 6.28 -10.54 11.59
N GLY A 31 7.06 -9.85 12.42
CA GLY A 31 6.92 -8.42 12.67
C GLY A 31 7.20 -7.55 11.43
N ALA A 32 8.25 -7.88 10.67
CA ALA A 32 8.60 -7.15 9.45
C ALA A 32 7.54 -7.37 8.36
N VAL A 33 7.10 -8.62 8.16
CA VAL A 33 6.01 -8.94 7.22
C VAL A 33 4.72 -8.21 7.60
N GLY A 34 4.38 -8.23 8.89
CA GLY A 34 3.19 -7.54 9.41
C GLY A 34 3.23 -6.03 9.19
N LEU A 35 4.38 -5.38 9.46
CA LEU A 35 4.54 -3.95 9.24
C LEU A 35 4.34 -3.58 7.77
N VAL A 36 4.99 -4.29 6.84
CA VAL A 36 4.87 -4.02 5.40
C VAL A 36 3.43 -4.25 4.93
N ALA A 37 2.75 -5.28 5.44
CA ALA A 37 1.34 -5.52 5.14
C ALA A 37 0.44 -4.37 5.63
N VAL A 38 0.66 -3.84 6.84
CA VAL A 38 -0.07 -2.67 7.35
C VAL A 38 0.15 -1.44 6.48
N LEU A 39 1.40 -1.16 6.09
CA LEU A 39 1.71 -0.05 5.20
C LEU A 39 1.03 -0.20 3.84
N ALA A 40 0.98 -1.43 3.29
CA ALA A 40 0.29 -1.71 2.04
C ALA A 40 -1.21 -1.39 2.14
N LEU A 41 -1.85 -1.76 3.25
CA LEU A 41 -3.26 -1.45 3.52
C LEU A 41 -3.51 0.06 3.64
N LEU A 42 -2.64 0.78 4.35
CA LEU A 42 -2.74 2.25 4.47
C LEU A 42 -2.59 2.95 3.12
N ALA A 43 -1.64 2.52 2.29
CA ALA A 43 -1.45 3.05 0.95
C ALA A 43 -2.68 2.77 0.05
N ALA A 44 -3.22 1.56 0.10
CA ALA A 44 -4.44 1.20 -0.63
C ALA A 44 -5.64 2.04 -0.16
N ALA A 45 -5.85 2.15 1.15
CA ALA A 45 -6.92 2.94 1.74
C ALA A 45 -6.78 4.42 1.35
N GLY A 46 -5.59 5.02 1.48
CA GLY A 46 -5.34 6.40 1.08
C GLY A 46 -5.58 6.64 -0.42
N GLY A 47 -5.11 5.73 -1.28
CA GLY A 47 -5.33 5.82 -2.72
C GLY A 47 -6.80 5.74 -3.11
N VAL A 48 -7.56 4.84 -2.48
CA VAL A 48 -9.01 4.69 -2.69
C VAL A 48 -9.79 5.88 -2.14
N LEU A 49 -9.48 6.32 -0.91
CA LEU A 49 -10.16 7.45 -0.26
C LEU A 49 -9.98 8.74 -1.04
N TRP A 50 -8.84 8.93 -1.71
CA TRP A 50 -8.61 10.11 -2.54
C TRP A 50 -9.33 10.05 -3.89
N LEU A 51 -9.69 8.86 -4.37
CA LEU A 51 -10.52 8.71 -5.56
C LEU A 51 -12.01 8.89 -5.26
N LEU A 52 -12.42 8.90 -3.99
CA LEU A 52 -13.81 9.15 -3.62
C LEU A 52 -14.17 10.61 -3.95
N PRO A 53 -15.36 10.85 -4.53
CA PRO A 53 -15.84 12.21 -4.75
C PRO A 53 -16.07 12.90 -3.40
N GLY A 54 -15.21 13.85 -3.07
CA GLY A 54 -15.32 14.75 -1.93
C GLY A 54 -14.63 16.06 -2.27
N ASP A 55 -14.97 17.15 -1.59
CA ASP A 55 -14.32 18.45 -1.80
C ASP A 55 -12.86 18.37 -1.34
N ASN A 56 -11.94 17.99 -2.23
CA ASN A 56 -10.50 17.84 -1.96
C ASN A 56 -9.62 18.59 -2.95
#